data_AF-A0A9Q3PWC7-F1
#
_entry.id   AF-A0A9Q3PWC7-F1
#
_cell.length_a   1.000
_cell.length_b   1.000
_cell.length_c   1.000
_cell.angle_alpha   90.00
_cell.angle_beta   90.00
_cell.angle_gamma   90.00
#
_symmetry.space_group_name_H-M   'P 1'
#
loop_
_entity.id
_entity.type
_entity.pdbx_description
1 polymer ?
#
loop_
_entity_poly.entity_id
_entity_poly.type
_entity_poly.pdbx_seq_one_letter_code
_entity_poly.pdbx_strand_id
1 'polypeptide(L)'
;MDEVILLYWYWRYRRRRRRAPRKHWGRPFITQREAQGAYSNLVCEMRDNDVEKFINFHRMTPQQFDYLLEKVRPRIQKQNVSRDSITPEVRLSLTLRYLASGDSMVSLHYLYRVGKATISHIIPETCNALWDVLHMEVLPLPSPEQWKRIAEDFENRWNFPNCRDGRYRYRYFEISILADRYIGFLVLIF
;
A
#
# COMPACT_ATOMS: atom_id res chain seq x y z
N MET A 1 -43.04 -7.03 -21.36
CA MET A 1 -41.73 -7.29 -20.70
C MET A 1 -40.56 -6.99 -21.64
N ASP A 2 -40.78 -7.06 -22.96
CA ASP A 2 -39.75 -6.92 -24.00
C ASP A 2 -39.23 -5.49 -24.25
N GLU A 3 -40.07 -4.47 -24.08
CA GLU A 3 -39.66 -3.06 -24.28
C GLU A 3 -38.62 -2.58 -23.25
N VAL A 4 -38.75 -3.01 -22.00
CA VAL A 4 -37.79 -2.68 -20.94
C VAL A 4 -36.43 -3.31 -21.21
N ILE A 5 -36.43 -4.54 -21.75
CA ILE A 5 -35.22 -5.24 -22.16
C ILE A 5 -34.56 -4.52 -23.34
N LEU A 6 -35.33 -4.09 -24.34
CA LEU A 6 -34.82 -3.32 -25.48
C LEU A 6 -34.26 -1.96 -25.08
N LEU A 7 -34.93 -1.24 -24.17
CA LEU A 7 -34.42 0.02 -23.63
C LEU A 7 -33.15 -0.18 -22.81
N TYR A 8 -33.07 -1.25 -22.02
CA TYR A 8 -31.85 -1.64 -21.31
C TYR A 8 -30.69 -1.92 -22.28
N TRP A 9 -30.91 -2.71 -23.32
CA TRP A 9 -29.89 -3.03 -24.33
C TRP A 9 -29.49 -1.80 -25.15
N TYR A 10 -30.45 -0.95 -25.53
CA TYR A 10 -30.18 0.31 -26.23
C TYR A 10 -29.38 1.28 -25.36
N TRP A 11 -29.72 1.42 -24.09
CA TRP A 11 -28.96 2.21 -23.13
C TRP A 11 -27.55 1.65 -22.93
N ARG A 12 -27.40 0.33 -22.80
CA ARG A 12 -26.09 -0.35 -22.67
C ARG A 12 -25.24 -0.19 -23.94
N TYR A 13 -25.85 -0.26 -25.13
CA TYR A 13 -25.21 -0.01 -26.42
C TYR A 13 -24.73 1.44 -26.55
N ARG A 14 -25.60 2.43 -26.25
CA ARG A 14 -25.20 3.85 -26.22
C ARG A 14 -24.10 4.12 -25.20
N ARG A 15 -24.15 3.50 -24.02
CA ARG A 15 -23.13 3.66 -22.98
C ARG A 15 -21.78 3.06 -23.40
N ARG A 16 -21.78 1.98 -24.19
CA ARG A 16 -20.57 1.42 -24.82
C ARG A 16 -20.01 2.34 -25.91
N ARG A 17 -20.84 2.92 -26.77
CA ARG A 17 -20.40 3.88 -27.82
C ARG A 17 -19.98 5.25 -27.29
N ARG A 18 -20.52 5.70 -26.15
CA ARG A 18 -20.07 6.92 -25.46
C ARG A 18 -18.71 6.77 -24.78
N ARG A 19 -18.20 5.54 -24.60
CA ARG A 19 -16.81 5.35 -24.17
C ARG A 19 -15.94 5.66 -25.38
N ALA A 20 -15.42 6.88 -25.42
CA ALA A 20 -14.43 7.27 -26.41
C ALA A 20 -13.34 6.19 -26.48
N PRO A 21 -12.91 5.78 -27.68
CA PRO A 21 -11.79 4.86 -27.82
C PRO A 21 -10.62 5.40 -27.01
N ARG A 22 -9.97 4.53 -26.22
CA ARG A 22 -8.82 4.92 -25.41
C ARG A 22 -7.73 5.42 -26.35
N LYS A 23 -7.43 6.73 -26.32
CA LYS A 23 -6.36 7.35 -27.13
C LYS A 23 -4.99 6.70 -26.90
N HIS A 24 -4.78 6.15 -25.72
CA HIS A 24 -3.54 5.47 -25.35
C HIS A 24 -3.86 4.33 -24.36
N TRP A 25 -3.18 3.19 -24.53
CA TRP A 25 -3.37 2.00 -23.70
C TRP A 25 -2.85 2.19 -22.25
N GLY A 26 -1.97 3.18 -22.06
CA GLY A 26 -1.51 3.76 -20.79
C GLY A 26 -1.07 5.22 -21.03
N ARG A 27 -1.02 6.06 -19.98
CA ARG A 27 -0.57 7.46 -20.16
C ARG A 27 0.95 7.46 -20.48
N PRO A 28 1.45 8.25 -21.44
CA PRO A 28 2.86 8.22 -21.84
C PRO A 28 3.87 8.44 -20.70
N PHE A 29 3.55 9.25 -19.70
CA PHE A 29 4.48 9.46 -18.58
C PHE A 29 4.65 8.21 -17.68
N ILE A 30 3.64 7.32 -17.64
CA ILE A 30 3.68 6.06 -16.87
C ILE A 30 4.68 5.08 -17.48
N THR A 31 4.85 5.10 -18.80
CA THR A 31 5.81 4.20 -19.47
C THR A 31 7.25 4.58 -19.18
N GLN A 32 7.51 5.80 -18.69
CA GLN A 32 8.83 6.28 -18.28
C GLN A 32 9.12 6.02 -16.79
N ARG A 33 8.49 5.00 -16.19
CA ARG A 33 8.68 4.67 -14.78
C ARG A 33 10.14 4.35 -14.43
N GLU A 34 10.82 3.55 -15.23
CA GLU A 34 12.22 3.19 -14.92
C GLU A 34 13.15 4.40 -15.00
N ALA A 35 12.90 5.30 -15.97
CA ALA A 35 13.73 6.48 -16.16
C ALA A 35 13.42 7.63 -15.19
N GLN A 36 12.16 7.77 -14.73
CA GLN A 36 11.70 8.98 -14.02
C GLN A 36 10.79 8.69 -12.82
N GLY A 37 10.60 7.44 -12.44
CA GLY A 37 9.88 7.06 -11.23
C GLY A 37 10.76 7.24 -10.00
N ALA A 38 10.13 7.52 -8.86
CA ALA A 38 10.84 7.81 -7.62
C ALA A 38 11.81 6.71 -7.18
N TYR A 39 11.47 5.43 -7.37
CA TYR A 39 12.33 4.35 -6.88
C TYR A 39 13.71 4.37 -7.54
N SER A 40 13.76 4.26 -8.87
CA SER A 40 15.01 4.21 -9.64
C SER A 40 15.79 5.54 -9.65
N ASN A 41 15.20 6.62 -9.13
CA ASN A 41 15.80 7.94 -9.04
C ASN A 41 15.92 8.36 -7.57
N LEU A 42 15.02 9.22 -7.09
CA LEU A 42 15.03 9.82 -5.76
C LEU A 42 15.32 8.84 -4.61
N VAL A 43 14.73 7.65 -4.62
CA VAL A 43 14.94 6.65 -3.55
C VAL A 43 16.34 6.08 -3.59
N CYS A 44 16.85 5.68 -4.75
CA CYS A 44 18.25 5.25 -4.90
C CYS A 44 19.23 6.40 -4.57
N GLU A 45 18.94 7.62 -5.01
CA GLU A 45 19.75 8.80 -4.71
C GLU A 45 19.84 9.05 -3.20
N MET A 46 18.71 9.04 -2.48
CA MET A 46 18.70 9.15 -1.02
C MET A 46 19.43 7.98 -0.37
N ARG A 47 19.23 6.77 -0.88
CA ARG A 47 19.88 5.56 -0.34
C ARG A 47 21.41 5.67 -0.37
N ASP A 48 21.95 6.22 -1.45
CA ASP A 48 23.40 6.28 -1.67
C ASP A 48 24.04 7.56 -1.09
N ASN A 49 23.32 8.69 -1.08
CA ASN A 49 23.89 10.00 -0.76
C ASN A 49 23.33 10.63 0.51
N ASP A 50 22.13 10.26 0.96
CA ASP A 50 21.46 10.86 2.12
C ASP A 50 20.55 9.87 2.86
N VAL A 51 21.19 9.02 3.66
CA VAL A 51 20.53 7.94 4.42
C VAL A 51 19.48 8.51 5.39
N GLU A 52 19.67 9.72 5.92
CA GLU A 52 18.70 10.35 6.80
C GLU A 52 17.39 10.65 6.06
N LYS A 53 17.46 11.14 4.82
CA LYS A 53 16.27 11.33 4.00
C LYS A 53 15.64 10.01 3.59
N PHE A 54 16.44 8.97 3.32
CA PHE A 54 15.90 7.63 3.08
C PHE A 54 15.08 7.13 4.29
N ILE A 55 15.62 7.25 5.49
CA ILE A 55 14.95 6.88 6.74
C ILE A 55 13.69 7.72 6.93
N ASN A 56 13.75 9.03 6.73
CA ASN A 56 12.56 9.88 6.82
C ASN A 56 11.47 9.50 5.81
N PHE A 57 11.88 9.04 4.62
CA PHE A 57 10.96 8.68 3.55
C PHE A 57 10.25 7.33 3.80
N HIS A 58 10.94 6.33 4.34
CA HIS A 58 10.43 4.96 4.54
C HIS A 58 10.19 4.57 6.01
N ARG A 59 10.64 5.37 6.98
CA ARG A 59 10.72 5.07 8.42
C ARG A 59 11.54 3.83 8.75
N MET A 60 12.60 3.58 7.96
CA MET A 60 13.56 2.51 8.21
C MET A 60 14.86 2.76 7.45
N THR A 61 15.94 2.17 7.95
CA THR A 61 17.26 2.19 7.31
C THR A 61 17.25 1.39 6.00
N PRO A 62 18.19 1.67 5.07
CA PRO A 62 18.36 0.87 3.85
C PRO A 62 18.56 -0.62 4.13
N GLN A 63 19.30 -0.98 5.18
CA GLN A 63 19.57 -2.36 5.56
C GLN A 63 18.29 -3.08 6.02
N GLN A 64 17.47 -2.41 6.85
CA GLN A 64 16.16 -2.93 7.25
C GLN A 64 15.23 -3.09 6.03
N PHE A 65 15.26 -2.12 5.10
CA PHE A 65 14.50 -2.20 3.87
C PHE A 65 14.90 -3.43 3.04
N ASP A 66 16.19 -3.68 2.84
CA ASP A 66 16.66 -4.85 2.07
C ASP A 66 16.30 -6.17 2.75
N TYR A 67 16.49 -6.24 4.07
CA TYR A 67 16.11 -7.41 4.86
C TYR A 67 14.62 -7.72 4.72
N LEU A 68 13.78 -6.69 4.85
CA LEU A 68 12.35 -6.83 4.72
C LEU A 68 11.96 -7.22 3.30
N LEU A 69 12.56 -6.56 2.30
CA LEU A 69 12.36 -6.85 0.88
C LEU A 69 12.63 -8.33 0.60
N GLU A 70 13.72 -8.87 1.08
CA GLU A 70 14.08 -10.27 0.84
C GLU A 70 13.02 -11.23 1.39
N LYS A 71 12.49 -10.96 2.59
CA LYS A 71 11.42 -11.79 3.16
C LYS A 71 10.09 -11.70 2.42
N VAL A 72 9.71 -10.50 1.98
CA VAL A 72 8.40 -10.30 1.32
C VAL A 72 8.45 -10.59 -0.18
N ARG A 73 9.63 -10.55 -0.81
CA ARG A 73 9.83 -10.72 -2.27
C ARG A 73 9.05 -11.91 -2.84
N PRO A 74 9.10 -13.12 -2.25
CA PRO A 74 8.37 -14.28 -2.80
C PRO A 74 6.85 -14.09 -2.87
N ARG A 75 6.28 -13.22 -2.02
CA ARG A 75 4.83 -12.97 -1.94
C ARG A 75 4.37 -11.83 -2.84
N ILE A 76 5.23 -10.83 -3.08
CA ILE A 76 4.85 -9.62 -3.82
C ILE A 76 5.38 -9.57 -5.26
N GLN A 77 6.34 -10.43 -5.61
CA GLN A 77 6.83 -10.55 -6.97
C GLN A 77 5.74 -11.09 -7.90
N LYS A 78 5.59 -10.46 -9.06
CA LYS A 78 4.63 -10.86 -10.09
C LYS A 78 5.38 -11.32 -11.34
N GLN A 79 4.77 -12.22 -12.10
CA GLN A 79 5.31 -12.64 -13.39
C GLN A 79 4.98 -11.58 -14.46
N ASN A 80 5.91 -11.42 -15.41
CA ASN A 80 5.68 -10.61 -16.60
C ASN A 80 4.75 -11.39 -17.54
N VAL A 81 3.53 -10.91 -17.76
CA VAL A 81 2.57 -11.57 -18.67
C VAL A 81 2.50 -10.84 -20.01
N SER A 82 2.21 -9.54 -19.98
CA SER A 82 2.09 -8.69 -21.19
C SER A 82 2.78 -7.33 -21.05
N ARG A 83 3.14 -6.95 -19.83
CA ARG A 83 3.89 -5.76 -19.48
C ARG A 83 4.91 -6.17 -18.43
N ASP A 84 5.99 -5.40 -18.35
CA ASP A 84 6.90 -5.51 -17.21
C ASP A 84 6.12 -5.23 -15.94
N SER A 85 6.10 -6.27 -15.10
CA SER A 85 5.50 -6.20 -13.78
C SER A 85 6.25 -5.16 -12.95
N ILE A 86 5.54 -4.58 -12.00
CA ILE A 86 6.15 -3.64 -11.07
C ILE A 86 7.00 -4.47 -10.13
N THR A 87 8.28 -4.14 -10.06
CA THR A 87 9.28 -4.88 -9.30
C THR A 87 8.92 -4.89 -7.80
N PRO A 88 9.29 -5.94 -7.05
CA PRO A 88 9.01 -6.04 -5.63
C PRO A 88 9.58 -4.85 -4.84
N GLU A 89 10.72 -4.32 -5.27
CA GLU A 89 11.37 -3.12 -4.74
C GLU A 89 10.43 -1.90 -4.78
N VAL A 90 9.88 -1.60 -5.97
CA VAL A 90 8.97 -0.47 -6.18
C VAL A 90 7.68 -0.69 -5.39
N ARG A 91 7.16 -1.91 -5.35
CA ARG A 91 5.94 -2.24 -4.62
C ARG A 91 6.10 -2.02 -3.11
N LEU A 92 7.23 -2.46 -2.55
CA LEU A 92 7.54 -2.26 -1.13
C LEU A 92 7.75 -0.78 -0.83
N SER A 93 8.62 -0.09 -1.57
CA SER A 93 8.93 1.34 -1.36
C SER A 93 7.68 2.22 -1.47
N LEU A 94 6.81 1.96 -2.45
CA LEU A 94 5.53 2.65 -2.60
C LEU A 94 4.61 2.43 -1.40
N THR A 95 4.50 1.19 -0.93
CA THR A 95 3.64 0.84 0.20
C THR A 95 4.17 1.42 1.51
N LEU A 96 5.49 1.35 1.74
CA LEU A 96 6.12 1.96 2.91
C LEU A 96 5.96 3.47 2.90
N ARG A 97 6.10 4.13 1.75
CA ARG A 97 5.84 5.58 1.65
C ARG A 97 4.38 5.93 1.99
N TYR A 98 3.43 5.13 1.51
CA TYR A 98 2.01 5.28 1.86
C TYR A 98 1.79 5.21 3.37
N LEU A 99 2.38 4.21 4.03
CA LEU A 99 2.26 3.99 5.47
C LEU A 99 3.02 5.06 6.29
N ALA A 100 4.23 5.43 5.87
CA ALA A 100 5.12 6.35 6.57
C ALA A 100 4.59 7.78 6.69
N SER A 101 3.86 8.26 5.67
CA SER A 101 3.40 9.64 5.61
C SER A 101 1.88 9.80 5.41
N GLY A 102 1.13 8.70 5.25
CA GLY A 102 -0.29 8.76 4.89
C GLY A 102 -0.53 9.37 3.49
N ASP A 103 0.42 9.21 2.56
CA ASP A 103 0.33 9.86 1.26
C ASP A 103 -0.89 9.39 0.46
N SER A 104 -1.47 10.27 -0.36
CA SER A 104 -2.61 9.88 -1.20
C SER A 104 -2.16 8.98 -2.36
N MET A 105 -3.01 8.04 -2.77
CA MET A 105 -2.77 7.24 -3.99
C MET A 105 -2.65 8.11 -5.25
N VAL A 106 -3.14 9.37 -5.21
CA VAL A 106 -2.99 10.34 -6.30
C VAL A 106 -1.56 10.89 -6.36
N SER A 107 -0.98 11.24 -5.23
CA SER A 107 0.43 11.65 -5.15
C SER A 107 1.36 10.52 -5.57
N LEU A 108 1.17 9.33 -5.00
CA LEU A 108 1.96 8.13 -5.34
C LEU A 108 1.89 7.76 -6.82
N HIS A 109 0.74 8.00 -7.46
CA HIS A 109 0.57 7.80 -8.90
C HIS A 109 1.53 8.64 -9.74
N TYR A 110 1.73 9.90 -9.38
CA TYR A 110 2.67 10.78 -10.07
C TYR A 110 4.11 10.47 -9.66
N LEU A 111 4.36 10.28 -8.36
CA LEU A 111 5.68 10.04 -7.80
C LEU A 111 6.34 8.75 -8.34
N TYR A 112 5.61 7.63 -8.29
CA TYR A 112 6.10 6.34 -8.76
C TYR A 112 5.75 6.05 -10.22
N ARG A 113 4.97 6.91 -10.87
CA ARG A 113 4.49 6.70 -12.25
C ARG A 113 3.79 5.35 -12.42
N VAL A 114 2.98 4.97 -11.42
CA VAL A 114 2.19 3.73 -11.42
C VAL A 114 0.70 4.09 -11.50
N GLY A 115 -0.08 3.38 -12.31
CA GLY A 115 -1.52 3.66 -12.44
C GLY A 115 -2.26 3.56 -11.10
N LYS A 116 -3.15 4.51 -10.80
CA LYS A 116 -3.92 4.55 -9.52
C LYS A 116 -4.62 3.23 -9.18
N ALA A 117 -5.25 2.60 -10.17
CA ALA A 117 -5.90 1.30 -9.99
C ALA A 117 -4.89 0.21 -9.58
N THR A 118 -3.70 0.22 -10.17
CA THR A 118 -2.63 -0.70 -9.80
C THR A 118 -2.14 -0.43 -8.38
N ILE A 119 -1.96 0.84 -8.01
CA ILE A 119 -1.60 1.24 -6.63
C ILE A 119 -2.62 0.71 -5.61
N SER A 120 -3.91 0.86 -5.89
CA SER A 120 -4.97 0.36 -4.99
C SER A 120 -4.95 -1.17 -4.81
N HIS A 121 -4.29 -1.91 -5.70
CA HIS A 121 -4.04 -3.35 -5.53
C HIS A 121 -2.70 -3.62 -4.86
N ILE A 122 -1.64 -2.89 -5.21
CA ILE A 122 -0.29 -3.08 -4.64
C ILE A 122 -0.30 -2.89 -3.13
N ILE A 123 -0.90 -1.80 -2.64
CA ILE A 123 -0.86 -1.45 -1.21
C ILE A 123 -1.42 -2.60 -0.35
N PRO A 124 -2.67 -3.06 -0.54
CA PRO A 124 -3.21 -4.15 0.29
C PRO A 124 -2.48 -5.49 0.06
N GLU A 125 -2.07 -5.81 -1.17
CA GLU A 125 -1.28 -7.04 -1.42
C GLU A 125 0.05 -7.03 -0.63
N THR A 126 0.72 -5.88 -0.60
CA THR A 126 2.01 -5.72 0.07
C THR A 126 1.83 -5.65 1.59
N CYS A 127 0.79 -4.98 2.10
CA CYS A 127 0.46 -4.99 3.52
C CYS A 127 0.14 -6.40 4.03
N ASN A 128 -0.58 -7.21 3.26
CA ASN A 128 -0.84 -8.61 3.64
C ASN A 128 0.46 -9.42 3.67
N ALA A 129 1.34 -9.24 2.67
CA ALA A 129 2.64 -9.92 2.67
C ALA A 129 3.52 -9.50 3.86
N LEU A 130 3.51 -8.21 4.22
CA LEU A 130 4.19 -7.69 5.39
C LEU A 130 3.63 -8.31 6.67
N TRP A 131 2.30 -8.37 6.80
CA TRP A 131 1.64 -9.01 7.93
C TRP A 131 2.06 -10.48 8.06
N ASP A 132 1.95 -11.27 6.99
CA ASP A 132 2.29 -12.69 6.99
C ASP A 132 3.74 -12.96 7.42
N VAL A 133 4.66 -12.05 7.10
CA VAL A 133 6.09 -12.17 7.44
C VAL A 133 6.38 -11.66 8.85
N LEU A 134 5.81 -10.53 9.25
CA LEU A 134 6.22 -9.81 10.47
C LEU A 134 5.37 -10.13 11.69
N HIS A 135 4.12 -10.60 11.53
CA HIS A 135 3.21 -10.75 12.67
C HIS A 135 3.77 -11.65 13.77
N MET A 136 4.46 -12.74 13.43
CA MET A 136 5.04 -13.63 14.44
C MET A 136 6.31 -13.06 15.09
N GLU A 137 7.09 -12.26 14.37
CA GLU A 137 8.36 -11.69 14.86
C GLU A 137 8.15 -10.44 15.71
N VAL A 138 7.16 -9.63 15.33
CA VAL A 138 6.92 -8.30 15.89
C VAL A 138 5.78 -8.33 16.91
N LEU A 139 4.86 -9.30 16.81
CA LEU A 139 3.63 -9.39 17.61
C LEU A 139 3.43 -10.80 18.19
N PRO A 140 4.22 -11.20 19.21
CA PRO A 140 3.86 -12.36 20.01
C PRO A 140 2.45 -12.13 20.59
N LEU A 141 1.60 -13.15 20.55
CA LEU A 141 0.22 -13.05 21.06
C LEU A 141 0.24 -12.55 22.51
N PRO A 142 -0.30 -11.34 22.78
CA PRO A 142 -0.30 -10.81 24.13
C PRO A 142 -1.22 -11.64 25.02
N SER A 143 -0.84 -11.83 26.28
CA SER A 143 -1.74 -12.36 27.31
C SER A 143 -2.94 -11.41 27.52
N PRO A 144 -4.05 -11.90 28.10
CA PRO A 144 -5.20 -11.04 28.43
C PRO A 144 -4.82 -9.81 29.26
N GLU A 145 -3.83 -9.91 30.17
CA GLU A 145 -3.34 -8.76 30.94
C GLU A 145 -2.54 -7.78 30.08
N GLN A 146 -1.74 -8.27 29.14
CA GLN A 146 -0.99 -7.44 28.20
C GLN A 146 -1.94 -6.68 27.26
N TRP A 147 -3.02 -7.32 26.80
CA TRP A 147 -4.07 -6.65 26.03
C TRP A 147 -4.71 -5.50 26.79
N LYS A 148 -4.97 -5.69 28.08
CA LYS A 148 -5.56 -4.65 28.92
C LYS A 148 -4.61 -3.46 29.07
N ARG A 149 -3.32 -3.70 29.30
CA ARG A 149 -2.29 -2.64 29.35
C ARG A 149 -2.14 -1.89 28.03
N ILE A 150 -2.11 -2.61 26.90
CA ILE A 150 -2.05 -2.00 25.57
C ILE A 150 -3.28 -1.10 25.32
N ALA A 151 -4.47 -1.55 25.72
CA ALA A 151 -5.69 -0.77 25.58
C ALA A 151 -5.68 0.49 26.46
N GLU A 152 -5.24 0.38 27.71
CA GLU A 152 -5.09 1.51 28.65
C GLU A 152 -4.04 2.51 28.17
N ASP A 153 -2.88 2.05 27.69
CA ASP A 153 -1.85 2.91 27.09
C ASP A 153 -2.34 3.64 25.84
N PHE A 154 -3.16 2.97 25.03
CA PHE A 154 -3.74 3.57 23.84
C PHE A 154 -4.75 4.66 24.18
N GLU A 155 -5.64 4.39 25.14
CA GLU A 155 -6.62 5.34 25.67
C GLU A 155 -5.92 6.57 26.26
N ASN A 156 -4.84 6.37 27.03
CA ASN A 156 -4.08 7.45 27.67
C ASN A 156 -3.28 8.30 26.67
N ARG A 157 -2.69 7.69 25.63
CA ARG A 157 -1.84 8.41 24.66
C ARG A 157 -2.63 9.09 23.55
N TRP A 158 -3.73 8.48 23.11
CA TRP A 158 -4.48 8.90 21.92
C TRP A 158 -5.91 9.35 22.23
N ASN A 159 -6.31 9.37 23.51
CA ASN A 159 -7.63 9.78 23.99
C ASN A 159 -8.78 9.09 23.24
N PHE A 160 -8.62 7.79 22.98
CA PHE A 160 -9.57 6.97 22.22
C PHE A 160 -10.24 5.93 23.14
N PRO A 161 -11.27 6.31 23.90
CA PRO A 161 -11.93 5.42 24.84
C PRO A 161 -12.72 4.32 24.10
N ASN A 162 -12.50 3.06 24.48
CA ASN A 162 -13.29 1.89 24.07
C ASN A 162 -13.41 1.61 22.54
N CYS A 163 -12.32 1.17 21.89
CA CYS A 163 -12.37 0.46 20.59
C CYS A 163 -13.08 -0.91 20.70
N ARG A 164 -14.38 -0.94 20.98
CA ARG A 164 -15.19 -2.17 21.19
C ARG A 164 -16.30 -2.39 20.16
N ASP A 165 -16.53 -1.49 19.21
CA ASP A 165 -17.64 -1.65 18.26
C ASP A 165 -17.22 -2.37 16.97
N GLY A 166 -17.57 -3.66 16.91
CA GLY A 166 -17.29 -4.61 15.82
C GLY A 166 -18.18 -4.44 14.58
N ARG A 167 -18.24 -3.23 13.99
CA ARG A 167 -19.06 -2.96 12.80
C ARG A 167 -18.33 -2.38 11.59
N TYR A 168 -17.03 -2.58 11.50
CA TYR A 168 -16.27 -2.30 10.28
C TYR A 168 -15.55 -3.57 9.86
N ARG A 169 -15.97 -4.11 8.71
CA ARG A 169 -15.37 -5.19 7.91
C ARG A 169 -13.97 -5.59 8.42
N TYR A 170 -13.95 -6.59 9.31
CA TYR A 170 -12.85 -6.95 10.21
C TYR A 170 -11.46 -6.92 9.56
N ARG A 171 -11.33 -7.35 8.30
CA ARG A 171 -10.03 -7.40 7.61
C ARG A 171 -9.45 -6.05 7.19
N TYR A 172 -10.29 -5.05 6.89
CA TYR A 172 -9.83 -3.70 6.55
C TYR A 172 -9.69 -2.84 7.81
N PHE A 173 -10.54 -3.08 8.81
CA PHE A 173 -10.46 -2.38 10.09
C PHE A 173 -9.28 -2.88 10.92
N GLU A 174 -8.94 -4.17 10.88
CA GLU A 174 -7.69 -4.68 11.47
C GLU A 174 -6.46 -4.09 10.78
N ILE A 175 -6.43 -3.98 9.45
CA ILE A 175 -5.29 -3.39 8.72
C ILE A 175 -5.20 -1.87 8.92
N SER A 176 -6.33 -1.15 9.02
CA SER A 176 -6.35 0.29 9.32
C SER A 176 -6.06 0.60 10.78
N ILE A 177 -6.57 -0.22 11.72
CA ILE A 177 -6.17 -0.19 13.13
C ILE A 177 -4.73 -0.66 13.27
N LEU A 178 -4.21 -1.53 12.40
CA LEU A 178 -2.79 -1.92 12.36
C LEU A 178 -1.93 -0.83 11.74
N ALA A 179 -2.44 -0.10 10.76
CA ALA A 179 -1.82 1.10 10.25
C ALA A 179 -1.80 2.16 11.37
N ASP A 180 -2.88 2.42 12.09
CA ASP A 180 -2.88 3.43 13.15
C ASP A 180 -2.20 2.96 14.47
N ARG A 181 -2.34 1.70 14.88
CA ARG A 181 -1.68 1.09 16.07
C ARG A 181 -0.23 0.71 15.83
N TYR A 182 0.09 0.22 14.63
CA TYR A 182 1.39 -0.35 14.30
C TYR A 182 2.09 0.36 13.15
N ILE A 183 1.59 1.46 12.57
CA ILE A 183 2.55 2.47 12.08
C ILE A 183 3.26 2.99 13.31
N GLY A 184 2.58 3.37 14.40
CA GLY A 184 3.26 3.73 15.65
C GLY A 184 4.20 2.65 16.21
N PHE A 185 3.83 1.36 16.11
CA PHE A 185 4.61 0.25 16.67
C PHE A 185 5.61 -0.40 15.67
N LEU A 186 5.39 -0.33 14.35
CA LEU A 186 6.43 -0.58 13.32
C LEU A 186 7.41 0.59 13.23
N VAL A 187 6.98 1.82 13.58
CA VAL A 187 7.82 3.03 13.76
C VAL A 187 8.51 3.05 15.14
N LEU A 188 8.11 2.18 16.08
CA LEU A 188 8.80 1.99 17.37
C LEU A 188 9.66 0.72 17.41
N ILE A 189 9.48 -0.21 16.47
CA ILE A 189 10.30 -1.43 16.35
C ILE A 189 11.39 -1.27 15.27
N PHE A 190 11.40 -0.18 14.50
CA PHE A 190 12.51 0.21 13.61
C PHE A 190 12.81 1.70 13.63
#